data_AF-A0A6I1I0R1-F1
#
_entry.id   AF-A0A6I1I0R1-F1
#
_cell.length_a   1.000
_cell.length_b   1.000
_cell.length_c   1.000
_cell.angle_alpha   90.00
_cell.angle_beta   90.00
_cell.angle_gamma   90.00
#
_symmetry.space_group_name_H-M   'P 1'
#
loop_
_entity.id
_entity.type
_entity.pdbx_description
1 polymer ?
#
loop_
_entity_poly.entity_id
_entity_poly.type
_entity_poly.pdbx_seq_one_letter_code
_entity_poly.pdbx_strand_id
1 'polypeptide(L)'
;MAPTPGGSQGFMYKDGVMTDVTGWGGYQSTISGINNAGQMVGHVTPDWNQDRTRGFLKTGERTEFLKSISEPVGVDGQGQVLSASGMFYSNGVFYSLESLVPGETGWSYVAAGGINEAGQISARRCKSFLCEIVRLDPLSPVPEPQTYAMLLGGLALLGLARLRRRRRHG
;
A
#
# COMPACT_ATOMS: atom_id res chain seq x y z
N MET A 1 -26.99 -1.11 17.10
CA MET A 1 -27.78 -0.41 16.06
C MET A 1 -27.87 -1.33 14.87
N ALA A 2 -29.07 -1.57 14.33
CA ALA A 2 -29.22 -2.24 13.04
C ALA A 2 -28.68 -1.33 11.93
N PRO A 3 -28.06 -1.89 10.88
CA PRO A 3 -27.55 -1.10 9.76
C PRO A 3 -28.71 -0.35 9.10
N THR A 4 -28.57 0.97 8.93
CA THR A 4 -29.57 1.78 8.24
C THR A 4 -29.53 1.42 6.75
N PRO A 5 -30.63 0.99 6.12
CA PRO A 5 -30.64 0.73 4.68
C PRO A 5 -30.41 2.05 3.94
N GLY A 6 -29.32 2.18 3.17
CA GLY A 6 -29.10 3.37 2.33
C GLY A 6 -27.65 3.76 1.98
N GLY A 7 -26.62 3.15 2.58
CA GLY A 7 -25.23 3.39 2.19
C GLY A 7 -24.88 2.78 0.83
N SER A 8 -24.06 3.46 0.01
CA SER A 8 -23.52 2.90 -1.23
C SER A 8 -22.59 1.73 -0.91
N GLN A 9 -22.74 0.61 -1.62
CA GLN A 9 -21.95 -0.61 -1.40
C GLN A 9 -21.07 -0.92 -2.60
N GLY A 10 -19.92 -1.53 -2.35
CA GLY A 10 -19.07 -2.08 -3.40
C GLY A 10 -19.51 -3.49 -3.77
N PHE A 11 -19.73 -3.73 -5.06
CA PHE A 11 -20.09 -5.04 -5.59
C PHE A 11 -19.05 -5.52 -6.61
N MET A 12 -18.80 -6.83 -6.63
CA MET A 12 -18.04 -7.50 -7.67
C MET A 12 -19.00 -8.31 -8.55
N TYR A 13 -18.90 -8.12 -9.86
CA TYR A 13 -19.59 -8.96 -10.83
C TYR A 13 -18.60 -9.97 -11.43
N LYS A 14 -18.84 -11.25 -11.22
CA LYS A 14 -17.99 -12.33 -11.74
C LYS A 14 -18.83 -13.54 -12.09
N ASP A 15 -18.55 -14.15 -13.25
CA ASP A 15 -19.21 -15.38 -13.71
C ASP A 15 -20.76 -15.30 -13.70
N GLY A 16 -21.30 -14.13 -14.04
CA GLY A 16 -22.75 -13.91 -14.07
C GLY A 16 -23.38 -13.53 -12.72
N VAL A 17 -22.61 -13.47 -11.64
CA VAL A 17 -23.09 -13.24 -10.28
C VAL A 17 -22.59 -11.91 -9.73
N MET A 18 -23.50 -11.12 -9.15
CA MET A 18 -23.18 -9.89 -8.42
C MET A 18 -23.06 -10.21 -6.93
N THR A 19 -21.88 -9.97 -6.34
CA THR A 19 -21.58 -10.26 -4.94
C THR A 19 -21.20 -8.98 -4.20
N ASP A 20 -21.82 -8.71 -3.05
CA ASP A 20 -21.38 -7.63 -2.16
C ASP A 20 -20.00 -7.99 -1.60
N VAL A 21 -19.00 -7.16 -1.89
CA VAL A 21 -17.62 -7.37 -1.44
C VAL A 21 -17.26 -6.52 -0.23
N THR A 22 -18.13 -5.60 0.14
CA THR A 22 -17.93 -4.74 1.31
C THR A 22 -18.62 -5.31 2.54
N GLY A 23 -19.84 -5.86 2.44
CA GLY A 23 -20.47 -6.67 3.49
C GLY A 23 -20.70 -5.95 4.84
N TRP A 24 -20.48 -4.64 4.92
CA TRP A 24 -20.45 -3.90 6.19
C TRP A 24 -21.76 -3.24 6.60
N GLY A 25 -22.87 -3.60 5.95
CA GLY A 25 -24.22 -3.22 6.38
C GLY A 25 -24.42 -1.70 6.56
N GLY A 26 -24.77 -1.00 5.48
CA GLY A 26 -25.24 0.38 5.56
C GLY A 26 -24.18 1.48 5.58
N TYR A 27 -22.88 1.14 5.66
CA TYR A 27 -21.82 2.14 5.46
C TYR A 27 -21.65 2.50 3.98
N GLN A 28 -21.33 3.76 3.70
CA GLN A 28 -20.94 4.18 2.36
C GLN A 28 -19.54 3.65 2.07
N SER A 29 -19.41 2.90 0.98
CA SER A 29 -18.14 2.35 0.53
C SER A 29 -17.93 2.63 -0.95
N THR A 30 -16.68 2.87 -1.29
CA THR A 30 -16.22 3.14 -2.64
C THR A 30 -15.02 2.23 -2.91
N ILE A 31 -15.02 1.54 -4.05
CA ILE A 31 -13.83 0.85 -4.57
C ILE A 31 -13.20 1.80 -5.59
N SER A 32 -11.94 2.16 -5.37
CA SER A 32 -11.21 3.14 -6.19
C SER A 32 -10.10 2.51 -7.02
N GLY A 33 -9.67 1.28 -6.71
CA GLY A 33 -8.63 0.59 -7.46
C GLY A 33 -8.73 -0.93 -7.34
N ILE A 34 -8.23 -1.62 -8.38
CA ILE A 34 -8.13 -3.08 -8.45
C ILE A 34 -6.85 -3.45 -9.22
N ASN A 35 -6.18 -4.53 -8.82
CA ASN A 35 -5.04 -5.09 -9.54
C ASN A 35 -5.38 -6.42 -10.24
N ASN A 36 -4.44 -6.96 -11.01
CA ASN A 36 -4.59 -8.22 -11.75
C ASN A 36 -4.78 -9.44 -10.84
N ALA A 37 -4.36 -9.37 -9.57
CA ALA A 37 -4.61 -10.40 -8.57
C ALA A 37 -6.03 -10.34 -7.97
N GLY A 38 -6.85 -9.36 -8.38
CA GLY A 38 -8.20 -9.14 -7.85
C GLY A 38 -8.21 -8.50 -6.46
N GLN A 39 -7.08 -7.96 -6.00
CA GLN A 39 -7.04 -7.16 -4.79
C GLN A 39 -7.66 -5.80 -5.08
N MET A 40 -8.51 -5.33 -4.16
CA MET A 40 -9.25 -4.09 -4.32
C MET A 40 -8.86 -3.12 -3.21
N VAL A 41 -8.77 -1.84 -3.55
CA VAL A 41 -8.64 -0.76 -2.57
C VAL A 41 -9.80 0.21 -2.68
N GLY A 42 -10.04 0.91 -1.59
CA GLY A 42 -11.18 1.80 -1.49
C GLY A 42 -11.25 2.44 -0.12
N HIS A 43 -12.37 3.08 0.17
CA HIS A 43 -12.64 3.61 1.49
C HIS A 43 -14.07 3.32 1.92
N VAL A 44 -14.25 3.28 3.23
CA VAL A 44 -15.56 3.20 3.88
C VAL A 44 -15.75 4.40 4.78
N THR A 45 -16.92 5.02 4.73
CA THR A 45 -17.35 6.09 5.60
C THR A 45 -18.49 5.55 6.48
N PRO A 46 -18.19 5.23 7.75
CA PRO A 46 -19.19 4.79 8.71
C PRO A 46 -20.13 5.94 9.03
N ASP A 47 -21.37 5.83 8.56
CA ASP A 47 -22.43 6.83 8.68
C ASP A 47 -22.02 8.13 7.95
N TRP A 48 -22.91 9.12 7.78
CA TRP A 48 -22.62 10.33 6.99
C TRP A 48 -21.51 11.26 7.56
N ASN A 49 -20.68 10.76 8.47
CA ASN A 49 -19.54 11.44 9.07
C ASN A 49 -18.22 11.08 8.37
N GLN A 50 -17.75 12.01 7.53
CA GLN A 50 -16.51 11.87 6.76
C GLN A 50 -15.24 11.74 7.62
N ASP A 51 -15.24 12.20 8.88
CA ASP A 51 -14.10 12.06 9.80
C ASP A 51 -13.80 10.60 10.15
N ARG A 52 -14.78 9.73 9.91
CA ARG A 52 -14.65 8.29 10.13
C ARG A 52 -14.26 7.52 8.87
N THR A 53 -13.96 8.19 7.77
CA THR A 53 -13.50 7.54 6.54
C THR A 53 -12.24 6.73 6.80
N ARG A 54 -12.22 5.47 6.35
CA ARG A 54 -11.08 4.55 6.47
C ARG A 54 -10.80 3.93 5.11
N GLY A 55 -9.57 4.05 4.63
CA GLY A 55 -9.09 3.29 3.50
C GLY A 55 -8.99 1.81 3.83
N PHE A 56 -9.15 0.95 2.84
CA PHE A 56 -8.99 -0.49 2.99
C PHE A 56 -8.25 -1.09 1.80
N LEU A 57 -7.60 -2.23 2.05
CA LEU A 57 -7.13 -3.20 1.06
C LEU A 57 -7.88 -4.52 1.28
N LYS A 58 -8.55 -5.02 0.25
CA LYS A 58 -9.29 -6.28 0.25
C LYS A 58 -8.56 -7.31 -0.62
N THR A 59 -8.31 -8.49 -0.06
CA THR A 59 -7.67 -9.65 -0.72
C THR A 59 -8.53 -10.89 -0.47
N GLY A 60 -9.31 -11.30 -1.47
CA GLY A 60 -10.38 -12.27 -1.28
C GLY A 60 -11.34 -11.81 -0.18
N GLU A 61 -11.61 -12.66 0.81
CA GLU A 61 -12.46 -12.29 1.95
C GLU A 61 -11.75 -11.41 3.01
N ARG A 62 -10.41 -11.36 3.00
CA ARG A 62 -9.65 -10.60 3.99
C ARG A 62 -9.72 -9.10 3.69
N THR A 63 -10.09 -8.30 4.70
CA THR A 63 -10.02 -6.83 4.64
C THR A 63 -8.97 -6.33 5.62
N GLU A 64 -8.15 -5.40 5.16
CA GLU A 64 -7.17 -4.69 5.96
C GLU A 64 -7.48 -3.19 5.95
N PHE A 65 -7.73 -2.60 7.12
CA PHE A 65 -7.98 -1.16 7.24
C PHE A 65 -6.68 -0.38 7.37
N LEU A 66 -6.48 0.58 6.47
CA LEU A 66 -5.29 1.41 6.36
C LEU A 66 -5.44 2.62 7.29
N LYS A 67 -4.97 2.50 8.53
CA LYS A 67 -5.21 3.48 9.60
C LYS A 67 -4.77 4.92 9.29
N SER A 68 -3.89 5.10 8.31
CA SER A 68 -3.34 6.41 7.92
C SER A 68 -3.64 6.82 6.48
N ILE A 69 -4.40 6.01 5.73
CA ILE A 69 -4.84 6.34 4.37
C ILE A 69 -6.37 6.39 4.39
N SER A 70 -6.94 7.56 4.14
CA SER A 70 -8.39 7.73 3.98
C SER A 70 -8.86 7.53 2.54
N GLU A 71 -7.99 7.79 1.55
CA GLU A 71 -8.35 7.81 0.13
C GLU A 71 -7.31 7.07 -0.72
N PRO A 72 -7.33 5.72 -0.72
CA PRO A 72 -6.56 4.95 -1.68
C PRO A 72 -7.00 5.27 -3.12
N VAL A 73 -6.06 5.33 -4.05
CA VAL A 73 -6.32 5.56 -5.49
C VAL A 73 -5.81 4.43 -6.38
N GLY A 74 -5.05 3.49 -5.83
CA GLY A 74 -4.60 2.33 -6.58
C GLY A 74 -3.83 1.31 -5.75
N VAL A 75 -3.68 0.13 -6.31
CA VAL A 75 -2.93 -1.00 -5.74
C VAL A 75 -2.15 -1.68 -6.88
N ASP A 76 -0.89 -2.01 -6.64
CA ASP A 76 -0.04 -2.70 -7.62
C ASP A 76 -0.07 -4.23 -7.49
N GLY A 77 0.69 -4.93 -8.33
CA GLY A 77 0.72 -6.39 -8.36
C GLY A 77 1.35 -7.04 -7.12
N GLN A 78 2.03 -6.26 -6.29
CA GLN A 78 2.60 -6.70 -5.01
C GLN A 78 1.66 -6.39 -3.82
N GLY A 79 0.52 -5.73 -4.07
CA GLY A 79 -0.43 -5.34 -3.03
C GLY A 79 -0.03 -4.06 -2.29
N GLN A 80 0.89 -3.27 -2.84
CA GLN A 80 1.26 -1.95 -2.29
C GLN A 80 0.20 -0.94 -2.70
N VAL A 81 -0.15 -0.03 -1.79
CA VAL A 81 -1.31 0.87 -1.96
C VAL A 81 -0.85 2.32 -2.03
N LEU A 82 -1.35 3.05 -3.02
CA LEU A 82 -1.13 4.49 -3.19
C LEU A 82 -2.36 5.26 -2.73
N SER A 83 -2.16 6.37 -1.99
CA SER A 83 -3.21 7.34 -1.67
C SER A 83 -3.18 8.57 -2.58
N ALA A 84 -4.31 9.27 -2.69
CA ALA A 84 -4.41 10.55 -3.39
C ALA A 84 -3.40 11.59 -2.85
N SER A 85 -3.21 11.61 -1.54
CA SER A 85 -2.29 12.51 -0.83
C SER A 85 -0.80 12.22 -1.04
N GLY A 86 -0.43 11.17 -1.79
CA GLY A 86 0.97 10.80 -1.96
C GLY A 86 1.54 9.99 -0.78
N MET A 87 0.70 9.25 -0.07
CA MET A 87 1.16 8.21 0.86
C MET A 87 1.20 6.87 0.15
N PHE A 88 2.25 6.10 0.42
CA PHE A 88 2.47 4.78 -0.12
C PHE A 88 2.52 3.76 1.01
N TYR A 89 1.71 2.72 0.93
CA TYR A 89 1.65 1.65 1.91
C TYR A 89 2.27 0.37 1.34
N SER A 90 3.23 -0.19 2.06
CA SER A 90 3.91 -1.42 1.67
C SER A 90 4.31 -2.21 2.91
N ASN A 91 3.96 -3.49 2.95
CA ASN A 91 4.38 -4.43 4.02
C ASN A 91 4.11 -3.92 5.45
N GLY A 92 2.97 -3.28 5.72
CA GLY A 92 2.66 -2.76 7.05
C GLY A 92 3.19 -1.36 7.33
N VAL A 93 4.02 -0.81 6.44
CA VAL A 93 4.70 0.48 6.64
C VAL A 93 4.16 1.53 5.67
N PHE A 94 4.04 2.77 6.15
CA PHE A 94 3.64 3.92 5.36
C PHE A 94 4.87 4.78 5.04
N TYR A 95 4.97 5.17 3.78
CA TYR A 95 6.00 6.03 3.23
C TYR A 95 5.33 7.27 2.63
N SER A 96 6.00 8.42 2.69
CA SER A 96 5.64 9.53 1.80
C SER A 96 6.31 9.30 0.44
N LEU A 97 5.73 9.79 -0.65
CA LEU A 97 6.36 9.67 -1.97
C LEU A 97 7.75 10.33 -2.02
N GLU A 98 7.98 11.42 -1.27
CA GLU A 98 9.30 12.07 -1.14
C GLU A 98 10.36 11.09 -0.63
N SER A 99 10.01 10.21 0.31
CA SER A 99 10.95 9.24 0.88
C SER A 99 11.37 8.14 -0.09
N LEU A 100 10.61 7.94 -1.18
CA LEU A 100 10.87 6.93 -2.20
C LEU A 100 11.77 7.41 -3.35
N VAL A 101 12.10 8.71 -3.39
CA VAL A 101 12.92 9.34 -4.44
C VAL A 101 14.16 10.03 -3.84
N PRO A 102 15.12 9.25 -3.30
CA PRO A 102 16.30 9.81 -2.66
C PRO A 102 17.11 10.67 -3.65
N GLY A 103 17.44 11.89 -3.24
CA GLY A 103 18.18 12.87 -4.04
C GLY A 103 17.33 14.02 -4.59
N GLU A 104 16.01 13.84 -4.72
CA GLU A 104 15.09 14.86 -5.24
C GLU A 104 14.53 15.75 -4.10
N THR A 105 15.39 16.54 -3.48
CA THR A 105 15.04 17.31 -2.27
C THR A 105 14.23 18.60 -2.53
N GLY A 106 13.33 18.92 -1.60
CA GLY A 106 12.53 20.15 -1.61
C GLY A 106 11.32 20.14 -2.55
N TRP A 107 11.00 18.99 -3.12
CA TRP A 107 9.76 18.75 -3.86
C TRP A 107 8.71 18.15 -2.93
N SER A 108 7.45 18.54 -3.11
CA SER A 108 6.30 17.79 -2.61
C SER A 108 5.72 16.93 -3.73
N TYR A 109 5.21 15.75 -3.40
CA TYR A 109 4.61 14.81 -4.35
C TYR A 109 3.18 14.46 -3.94
N VAL A 110 2.29 14.41 -4.92
CA VAL A 110 0.93 13.87 -4.77
C VAL A 110 0.64 12.90 -5.92
N ALA A 111 -0.25 11.94 -5.69
CA ALA A 111 -0.64 11.03 -6.75
C ALA A 111 -1.41 11.78 -7.85
N ALA A 112 -1.17 11.40 -9.11
CA ALA A 112 -1.85 11.93 -10.27
C ALA A 112 -2.36 10.75 -11.13
N GLY A 113 -3.49 10.17 -10.74
CA GLY A 113 -4.08 9.01 -11.41
C GLY A 113 -3.99 7.75 -10.56
N GLY A 114 -2.83 7.09 -10.53
CA GLY A 114 -2.69 5.84 -9.79
C GLY A 114 -1.32 5.18 -9.89
N ILE A 115 -1.29 3.92 -9.50
CA ILE A 115 -0.16 3.00 -9.56
C ILE A 115 -0.52 1.83 -10.47
N ASN A 116 0.45 1.31 -11.23
CA ASN A 116 0.25 0.13 -12.07
C ASN A 116 0.84 -1.15 -11.45
N GLU A 117 0.63 -2.29 -12.10
CA GLU A 117 1.11 -3.61 -11.65
C GLU A 117 2.63 -3.71 -11.41
N ALA A 118 3.40 -2.86 -12.07
CA ALA A 118 4.85 -2.83 -11.94
C ALA A 118 5.33 -1.90 -10.79
N GLY A 119 4.40 -1.37 -9.98
CA GLY A 119 4.69 -0.43 -8.89
C GLY A 119 4.95 1.00 -9.36
N GLN A 120 4.63 1.34 -10.61
CA GLN A 120 4.97 2.63 -11.21
C GLN A 120 3.85 3.62 -10.95
N ILE A 121 4.22 4.81 -10.48
CA ILE A 121 3.28 5.80 -9.96
C ILE A 121 3.26 7.00 -10.90
N SER A 122 2.06 7.40 -11.33
CA SER A 122 1.86 8.72 -11.94
C SER A 122 1.65 9.73 -10.82
N ALA A 123 2.48 10.79 -10.79
CA ALA A 123 2.50 11.78 -9.71
C ALA A 123 2.60 13.20 -10.25
N ARG A 124 2.12 14.16 -9.47
CA ARG A 124 2.45 15.58 -9.62
C ARG A 124 3.45 15.94 -8.55
N ARG A 125 4.57 16.55 -8.95
CA ARG A 125 5.54 17.14 -8.03
C ARG A 125 5.52 18.66 -8.09
N CYS A 126 5.72 19.34 -6.97
CA CYS A 126 5.77 20.80 -6.92
C CYS A 126 6.93 21.31 -6.04
N LYS A 127 7.58 22.39 -6.48
CA LYS A 127 8.62 23.12 -5.74
C LYS A 127 8.49 24.61 -6.01
N SER A 128 8.19 25.37 -4.97
CA SER A 128 7.83 26.79 -5.09
C SER A 128 6.68 26.99 -6.09
N PHE A 129 6.94 27.60 -7.25
CA PHE A 129 5.93 27.87 -8.28
C PHE A 129 5.97 26.89 -9.45
N LEU A 130 6.90 25.92 -9.45
CA LEU A 130 7.03 24.92 -10.51
C LEU A 130 6.31 23.64 -10.11
N CYS A 131 5.41 23.16 -10.96
CA CYS A 131 4.78 21.87 -10.81
C CYS A 131 4.89 21.05 -12.10
N GLU A 132 5.20 19.77 -11.96
CA GLU A 132 5.45 18.85 -13.07
C GLU A 132 4.66 17.56 -12.87
N ILE A 133 4.22 16.97 -13.97
CA ILE A 133 3.70 15.60 -13.97
C ILE A 133 4.87 14.67 -14.25
N VAL A 134 5.06 13.69 -13.37
CA VAL A 134 6.17 12.75 -13.43
C VAL A 134 5.67 11.34 -13.28
N ARG A 135 6.46 10.40 -13.80
CA ARG A 135 6.37 9.00 -13.46
C ARG A 135 7.45 8.69 -12.44
N LEU A 136 7.07 8.08 -11.33
CA LEU A 136 7.98 7.50 -10.37
C LEU A 136 8.06 6.00 -10.61
N ASP A 137 9.28 5.47 -10.60
CA ASP A 137 9.54 4.03 -10.54
C ASP A 137 10.25 3.77 -9.19
N PRO A 138 9.51 3.75 -8.06
CA PRO A 138 10.10 3.56 -6.74
C PRO A 138 10.92 2.28 -6.72
N LEU A 139 12.14 2.37 -6.21
CA LEU A 139 12.84 1.15 -5.83
C LEU A 139 12.02 0.49 -4.72
N SER A 140 11.87 -0.84 -4.77
CA SER A 140 11.26 -1.60 -3.68
C SER A 140 11.83 -1.09 -2.34
N PRO A 141 11.00 -0.78 -1.32
CA PRO A 141 11.48 -0.20 -0.07
C PRO A 141 12.72 -0.94 0.40
N VAL A 142 13.83 -0.21 0.53
CA VAL A 142 15.12 -0.80 0.88
C VAL A 142 14.93 -1.61 2.17
N PRO A 143 15.42 -2.86 2.26
CA PRO A 143 15.27 -3.67 3.46
C PRO A 143 15.73 -2.87 4.67
N GLU A 144 14.95 -2.90 5.75
CA GLU A 144 15.31 -2.15 6.95
C GLU A 144 16.72 -2.55 7.42
N PRO A 145 17.47 -1.65 8.09
CA PRO A 145 18.82 -1.93 8.57
C PRO A 145 18.93 -3.24 9.38
N GLN A 146 17.83 -3.66 10.02
CA GLN A 146 17.72 -4.91 10.77
C GLN A 146 17.85 -6.15 9.86
N THR A 147 17.36 -6.12 8.63
CA THR A 147 17.52 -7.21 7.66
C THR A 147 18.99 -7.42 7.30
N TYR A 148 19.72 -6.33 7.09
CA TYR A 148 21.18 -6.39 6.88
C TYR A 148 21.91 -6.85 8.14
N ALA A 149 21.51 -6.38 9.32
CA ALA A 149 22.08 -6.81 10.58
C ALA A 149 21.87 -8.32 10.84
N MET A 150 20.68 -8.86 10.54
CA MET A 150 20.39 -10.28 10.66
C MET A 150 21.17 -11.13 9.64
N LEU A 151 21.28 -10.66 8.39
CA LEU A 151 22.08 -11.35 7.37
C LEU A 151 23.56 -11.40 7.77
N LEU A 152 24.13 -10.27 8.21
CA LEU A 152 25.51 -10.19 8.69
C LEU A 152 25.72 -11.07 9.93
N GLY A 153 24.76 -11.04 10.87
CA GLY A 153 24.76 -11.92 12.03
C GLY A 153 24.75 -13.40 11.65
N GLY A 154 23.90 -13.80 10.71
CA GLY A 154 23.83 -15.16 10.19
C GLY A 154 25.13 -15.62 9.52
N LEU A 155 25.72 -14.77 8.66
CA LEU A 155 27.00 -15.04 8.01
C LEU A 155 28.15 -15.18 9.03
N ALA A 156 28.17 -14.34 10.05
CA ALA A 156 29.16 -14.43 11.13
C ALA A 156 29.04 -15.76 11.90
N LEU A 157 27.81 -16.19 12.22
CA LEU A 157 27.57 -17.48 12.88
C LEU A 157 28.03 -18.67 12.02
N LEU A 158 27.74 -18.67 10.72
CA LEU A 158 28.20 -19.71 9.79
C LEU A 158 29.73 -19.75 9.68
N GLY A 159 30.39 -18.60 9.64
CA GLY A 159 31.85 -18.48 9.65
C GLY A 159 32.46 -19.07 10.93
N LEU A 160 31.92 -18.69 12.10
CA LEU A 160 32.35 -19.22 13.39
C LEU A 160 32.12 -20.73 13.50
N ALA A 161 31.00 -21.25 13.00
CA ALA A 161 30.71 -22.68 13.01
C ALA A 161 31.71 -23.47 12.14
N ARG A 162 32.09 -22.93 10.98
CA ARG A 162 33.10 -23.54 10.09
C ARG A 162 34.49 -23.54 10.70
N LEU A 163 34.89 -22.45 11.39
CA LEU A 163 36.15 -22.37 12.12
C LEU A 163 36.21 -23.38 13.28
N ARG A 164 35.10 -23.53 14.02
CA ARG A 164 35.00 -24.52 15.11
C ARG A 164 35.09 -25.97 14.62
N ARG A 165 34.47 -26.29 13.47
CA ARG A 165 34.59 -27.64 12.87
C ARG A 165 36.01 -27.97 12.42
N ARG A 166 36.74 -27.01 11.83
CA ARG A 166 38.14 -27.19 11.42
C ARG A 166 39.08 -27.48 12.59
N ARG A 167 38.87 -26.84 13.74
CA ARG A 167 39.67 -27.05 14.96
C ARG A 167 39.39 -28.37 15.70
N ARG A 168 38.33 -29.10 15.33
CA ARG A 168 37.99 -30.40 15.95
C ARG A 168 38.48 -31.61 15.15
N HIS A 169 39.00 -31.39 13.94
CA HIS A 169 39.45 -32.44 13.02
C HIS A 169 40.94 -32.32 12.64
N GLY A 170 41.71 -31.50 13.35
CA GLY A 170 43.17 -31.46 13.30
C GLY A 170 43.71 -31.50 14.71
#